data_AF-J2FXE9-F1
#
_entry.id   AF-J2FXE9-F1
#
_cell.length_a   1.000
_cell.length_b   1.000
_cell.length_c   1.000
_cell.angle_alpha   90.00
_cell.angle_beta   90.00
_cell.angle_gamma   90.00
#
_symmetry.space_group_name_H-M   'P 1'
#
loop_
_entity.id
_entity.type
_entity.pdbx_description
1 polymer ?
#
loop_
_entity_poly.entity_id
_entity_poly.type
_entity_poly.pdbx_seq_one_letter_code
_entity_poly.pdbx_strand_id
1 'polypeptide(L)'
;MARSARRSRGFVCVPRFTARPTITGTAQVGQTLTGASGTIADGSDTSRRWLRNGVAIAAATATTYVVQAADVGATLTYEVTATGTRNSANTARGVSLPTAAAIA
;
A
#
# COMPACT_ATOMS: atom_id res chain seq x y z
N MET A 1 37.92 1.38 -30.75
CA MET A 1 37.36 0.05 -30.38
C MET A 1 36.10 0.28 -29.57
N ALA A 2 34.93 0.20 -30.22
CA ALA A 2 33.63 0.32 -29.56
C ALA A 2 32.89 -1.00 -29.70
N ARG A 3 32.42 -1.56 -28.58
CA ARG A 3 31.17 -2.33 -28.49
C ARG A 3 30.92 -2.75 -27.04
N SER A 4 29.88 -2.13 -26.50
CA SER A 4 28.87 -2.77 -25.67
C SER A 4 29.20 -3.01 -24.21
N ALA A 5 28.69 -2.07 -23.41
CA ALA A 5 28.37 -2.24 -22.01
C ALA A 5 27.66 -3.58 -21.77
N ARG A 6 28.33 -4.49 -21.06
CA ARG A 6 27.63 -5.48 -20.24
C ARG A 6 27.11 -4.74 -19.00
N ARG A 7 26.15 -3.82 -19.21
CA ARG A 7 25.22 -3.44 -18.14
C ARG A 7 24.60 -4.76 -17.73
N SER A 8 24.97 -5.23 -16.55
CA SER A 8 24.29 -6.34 -15.92
C SER A 8 22.79 -6.10 -16.10
N ARG A 9 22.15 -6.92 -16.94
CA ARG A 9 20.69 -7.12 -16.94
C ARG A 9 20.29 -7.95 -15.70
N GLY A 10 21.12 -7.98 -14.66
CA GLY A 10 20.97 -8.79 -13.47
C GLY A 10 20.22 -8.02 -12.41
N PHE A 11 19.00 -8.48 -12.12
CA PHE A 11 18.22 -8.19 -10.92
C PHE A 11 18.35 -6.76 -10.40
N VAL A 12 17.57 -5.86 -10.99
CA VAL A 12 17.25 -4.61 -10.31
C VAL A 12 16.55 -4.99 -9.01
N CYS A 13 17.09 -4.57 -7.86
CA CYS A 13 16.43 -4.70 -6.55
C CYS A 13 15.22 -3.75 -6.53
N VAL A 14 14.22 -4.08 -7.34
CA VAL A 14 12.93 -3.41 -7.38
C VAL A 14 12.07 -4.12 -6.34
N PRO A 15 11.49 -3.37 -5.40
CA PRO A 15 10.58 -3.95 -4.43
C PRO A 15 9.40 -4.60 -5.15
N ARG A 16 8.90 -5.72 -4.63
CA ARG A 16 7.72 -6.40 -5.17
C ARG A 16 6.88 -7.01 -4.06
N PHE A 17 5.57 -6.92 -4.20
CA PHE A 17 4.63 -7.55 -3.25
C PHE A 17 4.44 -9.02 -3.63
N THR A 18 4.89 -9.93 -2.77
CA THR A 18 4.64 -11.37 -2.90
C THR A 18 3.38 -11.81 -2.17
N ALA A 19 2.93 -11.01 -1.20
CA ALA A 19 1.58 -11.06 -0.65
C ALA A 19 0.98 -9.65 -0.67
N ARG A 20 -0.31 -9.55 -1.02
CA ARG A 20 -1.01 -8.27 -1.10
C ARG A 20 -1.19 -7.67 0.30
N PRO A 21 -1.25 -6.33 0.40
CA PRO A 21 -1.75 -5.69 1.61
C PRO A 21 -3.17 -6.16 1.93
N THR A 22 -3.52 -6.19 3.21
CA THR A 22 -4.83 -6.63 3.69
C THR A 22 -5.40 -5.64 4.69
N ILE A 23 -6.73 -5.66 4.85
CA ILE A 23 -7.44 -4.89 5.86
C ILE A 23 -8.22 -5.88 6.74
N THR A 24 -8.18 -5.66 8.05
CA THR A 24 -9.05 -6.34 9.01
C THR A 24 -9.91 -5.33 9.77
N GLY A 25 -11.04 -5.80 10.31
CA GLY A 25 -12.04 -4.97 10.98
C GLY A 25 -13.30 -4.75 10.14
N THR A 26 -14.30 -4.12 10.74
CA THR A 26 -15.58 -3.80 10.10
C THR A 26 -15.56 -2.35 9.64
N ALA A 27 -15.92 -2.11 8.38
CA ALA A 27 -16.08 -0.75 7.87
C ALA A 27 -17.37 -0.14 8.43
N GLN A 28 -17.35 0.30 9.68
CA GLN A 28 -18.48 0.93 10.36
C GLN A 28 -17.99 2.16 11.11
N VAL A 29 -18.75 3.25 11.07
CA VAL A 29 -18.39 4.50 11.76
C VAL A 29 -18.00 4.25 13.21
N GLY A 30 -16.87 4.81 13.63
CA GLY A 30 -16.30 4.63 14.97
C GLY A 30 -15.53 3.31 15.18
N GLN A 31 -15.65 2.32 14.28
CA GLN A 31 -14.82 1.12 14.31
C GLN A 31 -13.44 1.40 13.73
N THR A 32 -12.47 0.60 14.17
CA THR A 32 -11.08 0.69 13.70
C THR A 32 -10.82 -0.38 12.65
N LEU A 33 -10.36 0.05 11.49
CA LEU A 33 -9.74 -0.81 10.49
C LEU A 33 -8.23 -0.88 10.73
N THR A 34 -7.65 -2.05 10.49
CA THR A 34 -6.20 -2.27 10.58
C THR A 34 -5.67 -2.74 9.23
N GLY A 35 -4.74 -1.99 8.67
CA GLY A 35 -4.04 -2.32 7.44
C GLY A 35 -2.74 -3.07 7.70
N ALA A 36 -2.51 -4.16 6.98
CA ALA A 36 -1.26 -4.90 6.98
C ALA A 36 -0.59 -4.79 5.60
N SER A 37 0.73 -4.58 5.59
CA SER A 37 1.47 -4.30 4.36
C SER A 37 1.70 -5.52 3.46
N GLY A 38 1.36 -6.72 3.93
CA GLY A 38 1.65 -7.97 3.24
C GLY A 38 3.14 -8.31 3.26
N THR A 39 3.59 -9.07 2.26
CA THR A 39 4.99 -9.51 2.14
C THR A 39 5.65 -8.78 0.98
N ILE A 40 6.76 -8.12 1.27
CA ILE A 40 7.54 -7.36 0.30
C ILE A 40 8.89 -8.08 0.13
N ALA A 41 9.22 -8.44 -1.10
CA ALA A 41 10.55 -8.91 -1.46
C ALA A 41 11.36 -7.77 -2.07
N ASP A 42 12.69 -7.83 -1.89
CA ASP A 42 13.65 -6.89 -2.48
C ASP A 42 13.41 -5.41 -2.09
N GLY A 43 12.73 -5.18 -0.95
CA GLY A 43 12.38 -3.86 -0.45
C GLY A 43 11.72 -3.87 0.92
N SER A 44 11.36 -2.68 1.40
CA SER A 44 10.64 -2.47 2.67
C SER A 44 9.51 -1.46 2.51
N ASP A 45 8.49 -1.56 3.36
CA ASP A 45 7.42 -0.57 3.46
C ASP A 45 8.02 0.77 3.94
N THR A 46 7.72 1.84 3.20
CA THR A 46 8.22 3.20 3.48
C THR A 46 7.12 4.24 3.59
N SER A 47 5.95 3.98 3.01
CA SER A 47 4.83 4.92 3.04
C SER A 47 3.54 4.15 2.87
N ARG A 48 2.49 4.62 3.54
CA ARG A 48 1.20 3.96 3.62
C ARG A 48 0.13 5.02 3.71
N ARG A 49 -1.04 4.72 3.14
CA ARG A 49 -2.18 5.62 3.12
C ARG A 49 -3.49 4.85 3.01
N TRP A 50 -4.54 5.41 3.60
CA TRP A 50 -5.91 4.97 3.38
C TRP A 50 -6.53 5.74 2.22
N LEU A 51 -7.31 5.03 1.40
CA LEU A 51 -8.06 5.60 0.31
C LEU A 51 -9.56 5.38 0.53
N ARG A 52 -10.37 6.39 0.19
CA ARG A 52 -11.84 6.35 0.12
C ARG A 52 -12.24 6.32 -1.34
N ASN A 53 -12.90 5.25 -1.79
CA ASN A 53 -13.24 5.04 -3.20
C ASN A 53 -12.05 5.25 -4.15
N GLY A 54 -10.86 4.81 -3.73
CA GLY A 54 -9.61 4.98 -4.51
C GLY A 54 -8.95 6.36 -4.42
N VAL A 55 -9.56 7.33 -3.73
CA VAL A 55 -8.98 8.66 -3.51
C VAL A 55 -8.29 8.72 -2.14
N ALA A 56 -7.08 9.27 -2.07
CA ALA A 56 -6.34 9.35 -0.82
C ALA A 56 -7.06 10.20 0.23
N ILE A 57 -7.18 9.66 1.44
CA ILE A 57 -7.68 10.38 2.60
C ILE A 57 -6.52 11.16 3.21
N ALA A 58 -6.67 12.48 3.32
CA ALA A 58 -5.62 13.34 3.85
C ALA A 58 -5.21 12.91 5.27
N ALA A 59 -3.90 12.89 5.53
CA ALA A 59 -3.29 12.51 6.81
C ALA A 59 -3.56 11.07 7.31
N ALA A 60 -4.32 10.25 6.57
CA ALA A 60 -4.59 8.87 6.95
C ALA A 60 -3.43 7.95 6.54
N THR A 61 -2.28 8.09 7.19
CA THR A 61 -1.04 7.33 6.90
C THR A 61 -0.67 6.31 7.97
N ALA A 62 -1.51 6.17 9.00
CA ALA A 62 -1.31 5.20 10.07
C ALA A 62 -1.70 3.78 9.63
N THR A 63 -1.20 2.79 10.36
CA THR A 63 -1.59 1.37 10.19
C THR A 63 -3.07 1.15 10.49
N THR A 64 -3.63 1.97 11.37
CA THR A 64 -5.02 1.93 11.76
C THR A 64 -5.77 3.14 11.22
N TYR A 65 -7.07 2.96 10.99
CA TYR A 65 -7.96 4.04 10.58
C TYR A 65 -9.31 3.87 11.25
N VAL A 66 -9.75 4.90 11.97
CA VAL A 66 -11.10 4.96 12.53
C VAL A 66 -12.03 5.42 11.43
N VAL A 67 -13.02 4.60 11.10
CA VAL A 67 -14.01 4.95 10.07
C VAL A 67 -14.79 6.17 10.52
N GLN A 68 -14.80 7.19 9.68
CA GLN A 68 -15.47 8.46 9.91
C GLN A 68 -16.85 8.46 9.28
N ALA A 69 -17.75 9.34 9.75
CA ALA A 69 -19.07 9.51 9.15
C ALA A 69 -19.01 9.82 7.64
N ALA A 70 -17.96 10.50 7.19
CA ALA A 70 -17.74 10.82 5.78
C ALA A 70 -17.35 9.60 4.90
N ASP A 71 -17.09 8.43 5.51
CA ASP A 71 -16.81 7.20 4.79
C ASP A 71 -18.08 6.40 4.45
N VAL A 72 -19.23 6.72 5.05
CA VAL A 72 -20.47 5.95 4.86
C VAL A 72 -20.83 5.85 3.38
N GLY A 73 -21.11 4.63 2.92
CA GLY A 73 -21.38 4.32 1.51
C GLY A 73 -20.14 4.21 0.62
N ALA A 74 -18.94 4.55 1.13
CA ALA A 74 -17.68 4.40 0.42
C ALA A 74 -16.97 3.09 0.79
N THR A 75 -16.13 2.61 -0.11
CA THR A 75 -15.18 1.53 0.17
C THR A 75 -13.85 2.11 0.63
N LEU A 76 -13.21 1.42 1.57
CA LEU A 76 -11.88 1.78 2.06
C LEU A 76 -10.84 0.79 1.53
N THR A 77 -9.70 1.31 1.09
CA THR A 77 -8.53 0.52 0.70
C THR A 77 -7.27 1.03 1.38
N TYR A 78 -6.30 0.14 1.54
CA TYR A 78 -5.03 0.43 2.17
C TYR A 78 -3.93 0.29 1.11
N GLU A 79 -3.28 1.41 0.80
CA GLU A 79 -2.18 1.49 -0.15
C GLU A 79 -0.85 1.57 0.60
N VAL A 80 0.10 0.75 0.14
CA VAL A 80 1.47 0.69 0.66
C VAL A 80 2.45 0.93 -0.48
N THR A 81 3.44 1.78 -0.22
CA THR A 81 4.58 2.04 -1.08
C THR A 81 5.82 1.42 -0.47
N ALA A 82 6.36 0.45 -1.19
CA ALA A 82 7.62 -0.19 -0.88
C ALA A 82 8.77 0.48 -1.63
N THR A 83 9.93 0.57 -0.98
CA THR A 83 11.17 1.10 -1.56
C THR A 83 12.25 0.01 -1.58
N GLY A 84 13.05 -0.03 -2.64
CA GLY A 84 14.08 -1.05 -2.84
C GLY A 84 15.23 -0.91 -1.84
N THR A 85 15.74 -2.04 -1.32
CA THR A 85 16.78 -2.02 -0.29
C THR A 85 18.15 -1.54 -0.79
N ARG A 86 18.42 -1.67 -2.09
CA ARG A 86 19.70 -1.26 -2.70
C ARG A 86 19.63 0.06 -3.47
N ASN A 87 18.42 0.53 -3.79
CA ASN A 87 18.20 1.77 -4.50
C ASN A 87 16.82 2.33 -4.16
N SER A 88 16.80 3.47 -3.48
CA SER A 88 15.57 4.14 -3.07
C SER A 88 14.76 4.74 -4.22
N ALA A 89 15.35 4.89 -5.41
CA ALA A 89 14.61 5.27 -6.62
C ALA A 89 13.70 4.14 -7.12
N ASN A 90 13.97 2.89 -6.74
CA ASN A 90 13.09 1.77 -7.07
C ASN A 90 11.95 1.72 -6.08
N THR A 91 10.72 1.95 -6.55
CA THR A 91 9.52 1.89 -5.73
C THR A 91 8.47 0.98 -6.37
N ALA A 92 7.61 0.40 -5.53
CA ALA A 92 6.45 -0.37 -5.95
C ALA A 92 5.27 -0.07 -5.03
N ARG A 93 4.06 -0.18 -5.58
CA ARG A 93 2.82 0.05 -4.83
C ARG A 93 2.01 -1.23 -4.74
N GLY A 94 1.48 -1.49 -3.56
CA GLY A 94 0.52 -2.55 -3.29
C GLY A 94 -0.75 -1.93 -2.73
N VAL A 95 -1.90 -2.43 -3.16
CA VAL A 95 -3.21 -1.99 -2.64
C VAL A 95 -3.98 -3.23 -2.19
N SER A 96 -4.67 -3.09 -1.06
CA SER A 96 -5.56 -4.12 -0.55
C SER A 96 -6.80 -4.32 -1.43
N LEU A 97 -7.57 -5.38 -1.13
CA LEU A 97 -8.95 -5.44 -1.58
C LEU A 97 -9.77 -4.32 -0.91
N PRO A 98 -10.81 -3.81 -1.58
CA PRO A 98 -11.75 -2.90 -0.95
C PRO A 98 -12.52 -3.61 0.16
N THR A 99 -12.79 -2.88 1.24
CA THR A 99 -13.77 -3.31 2.24
C THR A 99 -15.18 -3.34 1.62
N ALA A 100 -16.13 -3.92 2.35
CA ALA A 100 -17.54 -3.59 2.12
C ALA A 100 -17.75 -2.07 2.25
N ALA A 101 -18.83 -1.56 1.65
CA ALA A 101 -19.21 -0.16 1.81
C ALA A 101 -19.39 0.15 3.30
N ALA A 102 -18.81 1.26 3.75
CA ALA A 102 -18.86 1.58 5.17
C ALA A 102 -20.29 1.92 5.60
N ILE A 103 -20.67 1.43 6.78
CA ILE A 103 -21.99 1.63 7.38
C ILE A 103 -21.92 2.60 8.57
N ALA A 104 -23.05 3.18 8.92
CA ALA A 104 -23.17 4.06 10.09
C ALA A 104 -23.12 3.29 11.41
#